data_AF-A0A7V4Y2Y0-F1
#
_entry.id   AF-A0A7V4Y2Y0-F1
#
_cell.length_a   1.000
_cell.length_b   1.000
_cell.length_c   1.000
_cell.angle_alpha   90.00
_cell.angle_beta   90.00
_cell.angle_gamma   90.00
#
_symmetry.space_group_name_H-M   'P 1'
#
loop_
_entity.id
_entity.type
_entity.pdbx_description
1 polymer ?
#
loop_
_entity_poly.entity_id
_entity_poly.type
_entity_poly.pdbx_seq_one_letter_code
_entity_poly.pdbx_strand_id
1 'polypeptide(L)'
;MGLDDLRHEINLIADSDIRTFTLKVVDKTPGDSWRMPSSRDHHLRDECGEWGNLIHTLRVVRICEWLTDILDLPPVQRDLLKAAAILHDSCKHGVDAEATWIYRDHPALVRLLVDRAGCSCPQR
;
A
#
# COMPACT_ATOMS: atom_id res chain seq x y z
N MET A 1 3.99 6.40 14.88
CA MET A 1 3.80 5.73 13.58
C MET A 1 2.55 4.90 13.67
N GLY A 2 1.66 5.04 12.70
CA GLY A 2 0.37 4.36 12.72
C GLY A 2 -0.41 4.58 11.43
N LEU A 3 -1.62 4.04 11.37
CA LEU A 3 -2.45 4.12 10.16
C LEU A 3 -2.84 5.56 9.79
N ASP A 4 -2.72 6.52 10.71
CA ASP A 4 -2.92 7.94 10.41
C ASP A 4 -1.90 8.47 9.39
N ASP A 5 -0.66 7.96 9.41
CA ASP A 5 0.37 8.30 8.43
C ASP A 5 -0.05 7.82 7.03
N LEU A 6 -0.62 6.61 6.95
CA LEU A 6 -1.15 6.07 5.69
C LEU A 6 -2.40 6.84 5.22
N ARG A 7 -3.30 7.20 6.14
CA ARG A 7 -4.50 8.00 5.85
C ARG A 7 -4.12 9.39 5.33
N HIS A 8 -3.06 10.00 5.87
CA HIS A 8 -2.54 11.25 5.36
C HIS A 8 -2.16 11.12 3.87
N GLU A 9 -1.38 10.09 3.51
CA GLU A 9 -1.00 9.84 2.12
C GLU A 9 -2.20 9.58 1.21
N ILE A 10 -3.19 8.81 1.67
CA ILE A 10 -4.44 8.57 0.92
C ILE A 10 -5.18 9.87 0.65
N ASN A 11 -5.22 10.80 1.62
CA ASN A 11 -5.88 12.10 1.47
C ASN A 11 -5.18 13.04 0.46
N LEU A 12 -3.93 12.75 0.08
CA LEU A 12 -3.22 13.48 -0.96
C LEU A 12 -3.56 13.01 -2.37
N ILE A 13 -4.27 11.88 -2.53
CA ILE A 13 -4.81 11.44 -3.82
C ILE A 13 -5.91 12.42 -4.23
N ALA A 14 -5.77 13.10 -5.37
CA ALA A 14 -6.68 14.17 -5.77
C ALA A 14 -8.03 13.64 -6.26
N ASP A 15 -8.00 12.64 -7.16
CA ASP A 15 -9.17 11.96 -7.67
C ASP A 15 -9.96 11.26 -6.54
N SER A 16 -11.23 11.61 -6.39
CA SER A 16 -12.06 11.12 -5.29
C SER A 16 -12.39 9.63 -5.39
N ASP A 17 -12.46 9.09 -6.61
CA ASP A 17 -12.81 7.70 -6.84
C ASP A 17 -11.61 6.81 -6.53
N ILE A 18 -10.41 7.21 -6.97
CA ILE A 18 -9.15 6.55 -6.61
C ILE A 18 -8.92 6.64 -5.10
N ARG A 19 -9.12 7.81 -4.49
CA ARG A 19 -8.97 7.99 -3.04
C ARG A 19 -9.92 7.09 -2.26
N THR A 20 -11.19 7.06 -2.63
CA THR A 20 -12.21 6.23 -1.98
C THR A 20 -11.92 4.75 -2.16
N PHE A 21 -11.49 4.34 -3.36
CA PHE A 21 -11.04 2.98 -3.65
C PHE A 21 -9.91 2.57 -2.70
N THR A 22 -8.83 3.34 -2.67
CA THR A 22 -7.65 3.04 -1.84
C THR A 22 -8.02 2.94 -0.37
N LEU A 23 -8.83 3.89 0.14
CA LEU A 23 -9.29 3.87 1.53
C LEU A 23 -10.07 2.59 1.85
N LYS A 24 -11.01 2.18 0.99
CA LYS A 24 -11.79 0.96 1.20
C LYS A 24 -10.92 -0.29 1.25
N VAL A 25 -9.91 -0.39 0.38
CA VAL A 25 -9.00 -1.55 0.37
C VAL A 25 -8.10 -1.56 1.60
N VAL A 26 -7.59 -0.39 2.02
CA VAL A 26 -6.81 -0.26 3.26
C VAL A 26 -7.64 -0.63 4.49
N ASP A 27 -8.90 -0.20 4.57
CA ASP A 27 -9.80 -0.54 5.68
C ASP A 27 -10.14 -2.05 5.73
N LYS A 28 -9.91 -2.81 4.64
CA LYS A 28 -10.01 -4.28 4.61
C LYS A 28 -8.69 -5.00 4.88
N THR A 29 -7.58 -4.27 4.90
CA THR A 29 -6.29 -4.85 5.23
C THR A 29 -6.24 -5.12 6.73
N PRO A 30 -5.87 -6.34 7.17
CA PRO A 30 -5.72 -6.62 8.61
C PRO A 30 -4.74 -5.63 9.24
N GLY A 31 -5.09 -5.10 10.42
CA GLY A 31 -4.28 -4.06 11.07
C GLY A 31 -2.83 -4.49 11.33
N ASP A 32 -2.60 -5.77 11.62
CA ASP A 32 -1.27 -6.31 11.87
C ASP A 32 -0.40 -6.42 10.59
N SER A 33 -0.99 -6.42 9.37
CA SER A 33 -0.22 -6.37 8.11
C SER A 33 0.76 -5.22 8.07
N TRP A 34 0.36 -4.06 8.61
CA TRP A 34 1.17 -2.85 8.62
C TRP A 34 2.20 -2.83 9.75
N ARG A 35 1.91 -3.55 10.85
CA ARG A 35 2.78 -3.68 12.02
C ARG A 35 3.87 -4.71 11.82
N MET A 36 3.71 -5.64 10.88
CA MET A 36 4.71 -6.65 10.62
C MET A 36 5.97 -6.09 9.93
N PRO A 37 7.12 -6.77 10.06
CA PRO A 37 8.34 -6.41 9.35
C PRO A 37 8.18 -6.48 7.83
N SER A 38 8.84 -5.60 7.07
CA SER A 38 8.79 -5.66 5.60
C SER A 38 9.57 -6.87 5.06
N SER A 39 10.82 -7.06 5.49
CA SER A 39 11.65 -8.25 5.25
C SER A 39 13.03 -7.98 5.87
N ARG A 40 13.83 -9.02 6.14
CA ARG A 40 15.14 -8.88 6.83
C ARG A 40 16.35 -8.81 5.90
N ASP A 41 16.22 -9.27 4.66
CA ASP A 41 17.39 -9.57 3.83
C ASP A 41 17.82 -8.40 2.93
N HIS A 42 16.91 -7.46 2.64
CA HIS A 42 17.12 -6.39 1.65
C HIS A 42 16.64 -5.00 2.10
N HIS A 43 16.23 -4.85 3.37
CA HIS A 43 15.63 -3.63 3.88
C HIS A 43 16.50 -2.94 4.92
N LEU A 44 16.23 -1.65 5.12
CA LEU A 44 16.86 -0.87 6.19
C LEU A 44 16.47 -1.44 7.56
N ARG A 45 17.34 -1.27 8.55
CA ARG A 45 17.19 -1.91 9.86
C ARG A 45 15.87 -1.56 10.57
N ASP A 46 15.32 -0.38 10.31
CA ASP A 46 14.06 0.09 10.88
C ASP A 46 12.82 -0.54 10.23
N GLU A 47 12.94 -1.10 9.02
CA GLU A 47 11.87 -1.85 8.34
C GLU A 47 11.79 -3.32 8.80
N CYS A 48 12.75 -3.78 9.60
CA CYS A 48 12.81 -5.15 10.11
C CYS A 48 12.01 -5.35 11.41
N GLY A 49 11.46 -4.28 11.98
CA GLY A 49 10.78 -4.27 13.27
C GLY A 49 9.27 -4.08 13.18
N GLU A 50 8.67 -3.69 14.31
CA GLU A 50 7.27 -3.28 14.34
C GLU A 50 7.06 -2.08 13.42
N TRP A 51 5.93 -2.05 12.71
CA TRP A 51 5.60 -1.07 11.67
C TRP A 51 6.49 -1.11 10.44
N GLY A 52 7.33 -2.14 10.29
CA GLY A 52 8.31 -2.22 9.22
C GLY A 52 7.69 -2.16 7.82
N ASN A 53 6.57 -2.85 7.61
CA ASN A 53 5.83 -2.82 6.35
C ASN A 53 5.23 -1.43 6.06
N LEU A 54 4.70 -0.74 7.08
CA LEU A 54 4.23 0.63 6.95
C LEU A 54 5.36 1.60 6.58
N ILE A 55 6.52 1.51 7.24
CA ILE A 55 7.71 2.34 6.94
C ILE A 55 8.13 2.16 5.48
N HIS A 56 8.28 0.91 5.06
CA HIS A 56 8.61 0.54 3.69
C HIS A 56 7.61 1.16 2.70
N THR A 57 6.31 0.99 2.97
CA THR A 57 5.24 1.50 2.11
C THR A 57 5.30 3.02 1.97
N LEU A 58 5.45 3.77 3.08
CA LEU A 58 5.57 5.23 3.06
C LEU A 58 6.82 5.70 2.30
N ARG A 59 7.93 4.96 2.38
CA ARG A 59 9.14 5.24 1.59
C ARG A 59 8.89 5.02 0.10
N VAL A 60 8.22 3.94 -0.28
CA VAL A 60 7.83 3.68 -1.67
C VAL A 60 6.93 4.80 -2.20
N VAL A 61 5.92 5.22 -1.42
CA VAL A 61 5.05 6.36 -1.79
C VAL A 61 5.87 7.62 -2.06
N ARG A 62 6.83 7.95 -1.18
CA ARG A 62 7.68 9.12 -1.38
C ARG A 62 8.57 9.04 -2.62
N ILE A 63 9.10 7.85 -2.93
CA ILE A 63 9.87 7.64 -4.17
C ILE A 63 8.96 7.79 -5.39
N CYS A 64 7.73 7.25 -5.34
CA CYS A 64 6.75 7.41 -6.40
C CYS A 64 6.40 8.87 -6.66
N GLU A 65 6.25 9.70 -5.63
CA GLU A 65 6.06 11.15 -5.81
C GLU A 65 7.22 11.78 -6.59
N TRP A 66 8.46 11.52 -6.20
CA TRP A 66 9.63 12.03 -6.92
C TRP A 66 9.67 11.55 -8.37
N LEU A 67 9.35 10.27 -8.61
CA LEU A 67 9.29 9.73 -9.97
C LEU A 67 8.19 10.42 -10.79
N THR A 68 7.05 10.73 -10.19
CA THR A 68 5.96 11.41 -10.90
C THR A 68 6.34 12.80 -11.36
N ASP A 69 7.09 13.53 -10.52
CA ASP A 69 7.59 14.87 -10.86
C ASP A 69 8.66 14.80 -11.96
N ILE A 70 9.58 13.84 -11.87
CA ILE A 70 10.66 13.66 -12.86
C ILE A 70 10.10 13.27 -14.23
N LEU A 71 9.08 12.41 -14.25
CA LEU A 71 8.50 11.87 -15.48
C LEU A 71 7.34 12.73 -16.02
N ASP A 72 6.99 13.82 -15.34
CA ASP A 72 5.86 14.70 -15.68
C ASP A 72 4.56 13.92 -15.92
N LEU A 73 4.23 13.01 -14.99
CA LEU A 73 3.07 12.13 -15.16
C LEU A 73 1.75 12.93 -15.05
N PRO A 74 0.75 12.62 -15.90
CA PRO A 74 -0.58 13.22 -15.79
C PRO A 74 -1.19 13.01 -14.39
N PRO A 75 -2.02 13.95 -13.89
CA PRO A 75 -2.56 13.90 -12.52
C PRO A 75 -3.19 12.55 -12.15
N VAL A 76 -4.02 11.98 -13.02
CA VAL A 76 -4.66 10.68 -12.79
C VAL A 76 -3.65 9.53 -12.66
N GLN A 77 -2.54 9.58 -13.40
CA GLN A 77 -1.49 8.57 -13.31
C GLN A 77 -0.68 8.71 -12.02
N ARG A 78 -0.48 9.94 -11.51
CA ARG A 78 0.11 10.18 -10.19
C ARG A 78 -0.73 9.54 -9.09
N ASP A 79 -2.03 9.80 -9.11
CA ASP A 79 -2.99 9.25 -8.15
C ASP A 79 -3.02 7.71 -8.20
N LEU A 80 -3.03 7.13 -9.39
CA LEU A 80 -2.95 5.67 -9.57
C LEU A 80 -1.63 5.10 -9.05
N LEU A 81 -0.49 5.76 -9.30
CA LEU A 81 0.80 5.30 -8.81
C LEU A 81 0.88 5.36 -7.29
N LYS A 82 0.40 6.45 -6.66
CA LYS A 82 0.31 6.56 -5.21
C LYS A 82 -0.59 5.47 -4.62
N ALA A 83 -1.77 5.26 -5.19
CA ALA A 83 -2.68 4.19 -4.78
C ALA A 83 -2.02 2.81 -4.87
N ALA A 84 -1.35 2.51 -5.98
CA ALA A 84 -0.64 1.25 -6.17
C ALA A 84 0.51 1.08 -5.15
N ALA A 85 1.29 2.13 -4.90
CA ALA A 85 2.35 2.14 -3.91
C ALA A 85 1.84 1.88 -2.49
N ILE A 86 0.69 2.46 -2.13
CA ILE A 86 0.06 2.21 -0.82
C ILE A 86 -0.38 0.75 -0.67
N LEU A 87 -0.90 0.13 -1.73
CA LEU A 87 -1.54 -1.19 -1.64
C LEU A 87 -0.60 -2.37 -1.93
N HIS A 88 0.57 -2.16 -2.55
CA HIS A 88 1.38 -3.26 -3.13
C HIS A 88 1.75 -4.39 -2.15
N ASP A 89 2.07 -4.04 -0.90
CA ASP A 89 2.54 -4.96 0.15
C ASP A 89 1.49 -5.19 1.26
N SER A 90 0.23 -4.82 1.05
CA SER A 90 -0.83 -4.96 2.07
C SER A 90 -1.10 -6.43 2.45
N CYS A 91 -0.75 -7.38 1.56
CA CYS A 91 -0.92 -8.82 1.74
C CYS A 91 0.40 -9.59 1.89
N LYS A 92 1.50 -8.91 2.23
CA LYS A 92 2.84 -9.52 2.29
C LYS A 92 2.89 -10.79 3.15
N HIS A 93 2.13 -10.79 4.23
CA HIS A 93 1.98 -11.89 5.20
C HIS A 93 0.65 -12.64 5.07
N GLY A 94 0.08 -12.63 3.87
CA GLY A 94 -1.23 -13.19 3.59
C GLY A 94 -2.36 -12.21 3.82
N VAL A 95 -3.56 -12.61 3.40
CA VAL A 95 -4.78 -11.77 3.44
C VAL A 95 -5.32 -11.56 4.85
N ASP A 96 -4.90 -12.37 5.80
CA ASP A 96 -5.33 -12.35 7.19
C ASP A 96 -4.19 -11.95 8.16
N ALA A 97 -2.98 -11.68 7.63
CA ALA A 97 -1.81 -11.20 8.36
C ALA A 97 -1.27 -12.12 9.48
N GLU A 98 -1.55 -13.41 9.42
CA GLU A 98 -1.14 -14.38 10.45
C GLU A 98 0.20 -15.07 10.15
N ALA A 99 0.70 -14.97 8.91
CA ALA A 99 1.89 -15.71 8.51
C ALA A 99 3.19 -15.07 9.01
N THR A 100 4.04 -15.88 9.63
CA THR A 100 5.39 -15.45 10.05
C THR A 100 6.39 -15.38 8.88
N TRP A 101 5.97 -15.79 7.69
CA TRP A 101 6.74 -15.74 6.44
C TRP A 101 6.05 -14.83 5.41
N ILE A 102 6.82 -14.45 4.39
CA ILE A 102 6.35 -13.61 3.29
C ILE A 102 5.86 -14.50 2.15
N TYR A 103 4.68 -14.23 1.62
CA TYR A 103 4.18 -14.91 0.43
C TYR A 103 4.90 -14.38 -0.81
N ARG A 104 5.43 -15.24 -1.66
CA ARG A 104 6.07 -14.81 -2.92
C ARG A 104 5.09 -14.06 -3.82
N ASP A 105 3.86 -14.53 -3.90
CA ASP A 105 2.81 -13.98 -4.75
C ASP A 105 1.89 -12.99 -4.01
N HIS A 106 2.39 -12.34 -2.94
CA HIS A 106 1.64 -11.32 -2.20
C HIS A 106 1.04 -10.20 -3.08
N PRO A 107 1.63 -9.76 -4.21
CA PRO A 107 0.99 -8.76 -5.05
C PRO A 107 -0.32 -9.28 -5.67
N ALA A 108 -0.39 -10.59 -5.99
CA ALA A 108 -1.61 -11.20 -6.49
C ALA A 108 -2.68 -11.31 -5.39
N LEU A 109 -2.27 -11.46 -4.13
CA LEU A 109 -3.20 -11.50 -2.99
C LEU A 109 -3.88 -10.15 -2.73
N VAL A 110 -3.30 -9.03 -3.16
CA VAL A 110 -3.95 -7.70 -3.07
C VAL A 110 -5.27 -7.70 -3.85
N ARG A 111 -5.37 -8.45 -4.94
CA ARG A 111 -6.63 -8.58 -5.69
C ARG A 111 -7.76 -9.14 -4.82
N LEU A 112 -7.46 -10.09 -3.96
CA LEU A 112 -8.45 -10.67 -3.05
C LEU A 112 -8.96 -9.63 -2.04
N LEU A 113 -8.09 -8.71 -1.59
CA LEU A 113 -8.52 -7.59 -0.74
C LEU A 113 -9.41 -6.60 -1.50
N VAL A 114 -9.10 -6.31 -2.76
CA VAL A 114 -9.94 -5.46 -3.62
C VAL A 114 -11.33 -6.07 -3.77
N ASP A 115 -11.42 -7.37 -4.04
CA ASP A 115 -12.71 -8.07 -4.15
C ASP A 115 -13.46 -8.07 -2.80
N ARG A 116 -12.76 -8.29 -1.66
CA ARG A 116 -13.34 -8.17 -0.29
C ARG A 116 -13.82 -6.75 0.05
N ALA A 117 -13.21 -5.72 -0.54
CA ALA A 117 -13.63 -4.33 -0.39
C ALA A 117 -14.88 -3.98 -1.21
N GLY A 118 -15.40 -4.93 -2.01
CA GLY A 118 -16.55 -4.71 -2.89
C GLY A 118 -16.26 -3.70 -4.00
N CYS A 119 -14.98 -3.50 -4.33
CA CYS A 119 -14.55 -2.56 -5.34
C CYS A 119 -14.39 -3.29 -6.68
N SER A 120 -15.04 -2.79 -7.73
CA SER A 120 -14.70 -3.17 -9.10
C SER A 120 -13.48 -2.39 -9.58
N CYS A 121 -12.70 -2.97 -10.50
CA CYS A 121 -11.69 -2.20 -11.21
C CYS A 121 -12.37 -0.98 -11.85
N PRO A 122 -11.85 0.25 -11.67
CA PRO A 122 -12.39 1.43 -12.35
C PRO A 122 -12.42 1.15 -13.85
N GLN A 123 -13.62 1.11 -14.43
CA GLN A 123 -13.74 0.97 -15.88
C GLN A 123 -13.27 2.29 -16.49
N ARG A 124 -12.28 2.20 -17.37
CA ARG A 124 -11.76 3.33 -18.16
C ARG A 124 -12.81 3.83 -19.13
#